data_AF-A0A536W3Y2-F1
#
_entry.id   AF-A0A536W3Y2-F1
#
_cell.length_a   1.000
_cell.length_b   1.000
_cell.length_c   1.000
_cell.angle_alpha   90.00
_cell.angle_beta   90.00
_cell.angle_gamma   90.00
#
_symmetry.space_group_name_H-M   'P 1'
#
loop_
_entity.id
_entity.type
_entity.pdbx_description
1 polymer ?
#
loop_
_entity_poly.entity_id
_entity_poly.type
_entity_poly.pdbx_seq_one_letter_code
_entity_poly.pdbx_strand_id
1 'polypeptide(L)'
;IAPVIIVICAIGAYTVHNSMFDVYLMVVFGVIGYAFKKLGYPLAPMVLALVLGDRAEENFRNAIKGSQGDMLVFFSNGLVGGLTSLALLLLFWPLIRAGWRVVLGKS
;
A
#
# COMPACT_ATOMS: atom_id res chain seq x y z
N ILE A 1 25.01 9.89 -10.70
CA ILE A 1 23.56 9.93 -10.98
C ILE A 1 22.75 9.52 -9.74
N ALA A 2 22.96 8.33 -9.17
CA ALA A 2 22.26 7.87 -7.94
C ALA A 2 22.24 8.86 -6.75
N PRO A 3 23.33 9.54 -6.35
CA PRO A 3 23.28 10.49 -5.22
C PRO A 3 22.45 11.74 -5.52
N VAL A 4 22.41 12.20 -6.77
CA VAL A 4 21.57 13.34 -7.19
C VAL A 4 20.08 13.00 -7.12
N ILE A 5 19.71 11.77 -7.52
CA ILE A 5 18.33 11.29 -7.43
C ILE A 5 17.87 11.23 -5.97
N ILE A 6 18.70 10.72 -5.07
CA ILE A 6 18.38 10.63 -3.64
C ILE A 6 18.17 12.02 -3.03
N VAL A 7 19.04 12.99 -3.36
CA VAL A 7 18.91 14.37 -2.88
C VAL A 7 17.62 15.01 -3.40
N ILE A 8 17.28 14.85 -4.68
CA ILE A 8 16.05 15.39 -5.27
C ILE A 8 14.80 14.75 -4.65
N CYS A 9 14.80 13.43 -4.44
CA CYS A 9 13.68 12.74 -3.78
C CYS A 9 13.53 13.14 -2.30
N ALA A 10 14.63 13.33 -1.57
CA ALA A 10 14.59 13.78 -0.18
C ALA A 10 14.03 15.22 -0.07
N ILE A 11 14.43 16.12 -0.97
CA ILE A 11 13.88 17.47 -1.04
C ILE A 11 12.39 17.44 -1.36
N GLY A 12 11.97 16.61 -2.32
CA GLY A 12 10.55 16.44 -2.69
C GLY A 12 9.70 15.85 -1.57
N ALA A 13 10.19 14.83 -0.86
CA ALA A 13 9.49 14.25 0.29
C ALA A 13 9.35 15.26 1.44
N TYR A 14 10.39 16.07 1.66
CA TYR A 14 10.38 17.11 2.68
C TYR A 14 9.40 18.24 2.36
N THR A 15 9.22 18.65 1.10
CA THR A 15 8.30 19.74 0.73
C THR A 15 6.82 19.38 0.77
N VAL A 16 6.45 18.10 0.64
CA VAL A 16 5.02 17.69 0.58
C VAL A 16 4.34 17.80 1.94
N HIS A 17 5.00 17.37 3.02
CA HIS A 17 4.43 17.40 4.38
C HIS A 17 5.25 18.20 5.41
N ASN A 18 6.38 18.81 5.00
CA ASN A 18 7.30 19.52 5.89
C ASN A 18 7.71 18.70 7.13
N SER A 19 7.79 17.37 6.96
CA SER A 19 8.02 16.42 8.04
C SER A 19 9.24 15.58 7.72
N MET A 20 10.15 15.45 8.69
CA MET A 20 11.29 14.53 8.58
C MET A 20 10.86 13.05 8.49
N PHE A 21 9.61 12.75 8.83
CA PHE A 21 9.06 11.40 8.75
C PHE A 21 8.97 10.88 7.31
N ASP A 22 8.56 11.70 6.35
CA ASP A 22 8.49 11.34 4.92
C ASP A 22 9.87 11.01 4.35
N VAL A 23 10.91 11.71 4.79
CA VAL A 23 12.30 11.45 4.40
C VAL A 23 12.76 10.09 4.93
N TYR A 24 12.43 9.76 6.18
CA TYR A 24 12.75 8.45 6.76
C TYR A 24 12.00 7.32 6.03
N LEU A 25 10.71 7.52 5.75
CA LEU A 25 9.89 6.59 4.96
C LEU A 25 10.46 6.34 3.56
N MET A 26 10.84 7.41 2.85
CA MET A 26 11.48 7.32 1.53
C MET A 26 12.72 6.43 1.56
N VAL A 27 13.62 6.65 2.53
CA VAL A 27 14.86 5.88 2.66
C VAL A 27 14.56 4.41 2.96
N VAL A 28 13.66 4.13 3.89
CA VAL A 28 13.26 2.76 4.25
C VAL A 28 12.67 2.02 3.05
N PHE A 29 11.72 2.63 2.32
CA PHE A 29 11.13 2.03 1.12
C PHE A 29 12.14 1.86 -0.01
N GLY A 30 13.10 2.78 -0.15
CA GLY A 30 14.21 2.63 -1.11
C GLY A 30 15.10 1.43 -0.81
N VAL A 31 15.42 1.19 0.48
CA VAL A 31 16.21 0.02 0.90
C VAL A 31 15.41 -1.28 0.72
N ILE A 32 14.12 -1.29 1.03
CA ILE A 32 13.23 -2.45 0.80
C ILE A 32 13.14 -2.78 -0.69
N GLY A 33 12.96 -1.78 -1.55
CA GLY A 33 12.94 -1.96 -3.00
C GLY A 33 14.26 -2.53 -3.54
N TYR A 34 15.40 -2.09 -2.98
CA TYR A 34 16.70 -2.66 -3.30
C TYR A 34 16.83 -4.12 -2.85
N ALA A 35 16.30 -4.47 -1.66
CA ALA A 35 16.26 -5.85 -1.19
C ALA A 35 15.43 -6.75 -2.11
N PHE A 36 14.24 -6.29 -2.54
CA PHE A 36 13.39 -7.04 -3.48
C PHE A 36 14.02 -7.22 -4.86
N LYS A 37 14.77 -6.24 -5.34
CA LYS A 37 15.59 -6.39 -6.54
C LYS A 37 16.65 -7.50 -6.37
N LYS A 38 17.29 -7.56 -5.20
CA LYS A 38 18.31 -8.58 -4.89
C LYS A 38 17.71 -9.99 -4.73
N LEU A 39 16.45 -10.08 -4.31
CA LEU A 39 15.67 -11.32 -4.21
C LEU A 39 15.15 -11.83 -5.58
N GLY A 40 15.41 -11.10 -6.68
CA GLY A 40 15.04 -11.54 -8.03
C GLY A 40 13.55 -11.39 -8.36
N TYR A 41 12.81 -10.57 -7.60
CA TYR A 41 11.41 -10.30 -7.93
C TYR A 41 11.32 -9.61 -9.30
N PRO A 42 10.50 -10.14 -10.24
CA PRO A 42 10.36 -9.54 -11.56
C PRO A 42 9.82 -8.12 -11.44
N LEU A 43 10.26 -7.23 -12.34
CA LEU A 43 9.85 -5.82 -12.33
C LEU A 43 8.33 -5.64 -12.55
N ALA A 44 7.70 -6.58 -13.26
CA ALA A 44 6.29 -6.53 -13.62
C ALA A 44 5.33 -6.42 -12.42
N PRO A 45 5.37 -7.32 -11.40
CA PRO A 45 4.52 -7.19 -10.22
C PRO A 45 4.78 -5.92 -9.40
N MET A 46 5.99 -5.36 -9.43
CA MET A 46 6.30 -4.12 -8.71
C MET A 46 5.57 -2.91 -9.34
N VAL A 47 5.57 -2.83 -10.67
CA VAL A 47 4.82 -1.79 -11.40
C VAL A 47 3.31 -1.97 -11.21
N LEU A 48 2.81 -3.21 -11.27
CA LEU A 48 1.40 -3.49 -11.01
C LEU A 48 1.00 -3.10 -9.58
N ALA A 49 1.83 -3.43 -8.58
CA ALA A 49 1.57 -3.05 -7.20
C ALA A 49 1.53 -1.53 -7.00
N LEU A 50 2.40 -0.77 -7.67
CA LEU A 50 2.38 0.70 -7.63
C LEU A 50 1.07 1.26 -8.21
N VAL A 51 0.67 0.80 -9.40
CA VAL A 51 -0.57 1.26 -10.05
C VAL A 51 -1.81 0.87 -9.24
N LEU A 52 -1.86 -0.34 -8.70
CA LEU A 52 -2.95 -0.75 -7.80
C LEU A 52 -2.94 0.06 -6.50
N GLY A 53 -1.76 0.38 -5.98
CA GLY A 53 -1.56 1.22 -4.80
C GLY A 53 -2.15 2.62 -4.98
N ASP A 54 -1.82 3.31 -6.08
CA ASP A 54 -2.38 4.64 -6.39
C ASP A 54 -3.90 4.61 -6.43
N ARG A 55 -4.49 3.58 -7.08
CA ARG A 55 -5.94 3.42 -7.15
C ARG A 55 -6.56 3.09 -5.81
N ALA A 56 -5.86 2.32 -4.97
CA ALA A 56 -6.30 2.04 -3.62
C ALA A 56 -6.30 3.31 -2.76
N GLU A 57 -5.26 4.14 -2.84
CA GLU A 57 -5.17 5.41 -2.12
C GLU A 57 -6.25 6.40 -2.58
N GLU A 58 -6.47 6.53 -3.88
CA GLU A 58 -7.48 7.41 -4.44
C GLU A 58 -8.89 6.99 -4.00
N ASN A 59 -9.21 5.70 -4.06
CA ASN A 59 -10.47 5.15 -3.57
C ASN A 59 -10.61 5.30 -2.06
N PHE A 60 -9.54 5.07 -1.29
CA PHE A 60 -9.53 5.26 0.16
C PHE A 60 -9.82 6.71 0.54
N ARG A 61 -9.15 7.65 -0.13
CA ARG A 61 -9.35 9.08 0.07
C ARG A 61 -10.75 9.52 -0.34
N ASN A 62 -11.28 8.98 -1.44
CA ASN A 62 -12.66 9.24 -1.87
C ASN A 62 -13.69 8.66 -0.91
N ALA A 63 -13.46 7.47 -0.36
CA ALA A 63 -14.31 6.86 0.65
C ALA A 63 -14.35 7.68 1.94
N ILE A 64 -13.19 8.14 2.44
CA ILE A 64 -13.11 8.99 3.64
C ILE A 64 -13.79 10.35 3.42
N LYS A 65 -13.57 10.97 2.26
CA LYS A 65 -14.23 12.25 1.90
C LYS A 65 -15.74 12.10 1.73
N GLY A 66 -16.18 11.01 1.09
CA GLY A 66 -17.60 10.68 0.95
C GLY A 66 -18.29 10.40 2.28
N SER A 67 -17.52 9.99 3.31
CA SER A 67 -18.00 9.65 4.65
C SER A 67 -17.99 10.81 5.65
N GLN A 68 -17.72 12.06 5.21
CA GLN A 68 -17.70 13.28 6.03
C GLN A 68 -16.85 13.20 7.31
N GLY A 69 -15.79 12.37 7.31
CA GLY A 69 -14.83 12.31 8.43
C GLY A 69 -15.29 11.54 9.67
N ASP A 70 -16.44 10.86 9.62
CA ASP A 70 -16.94 10.08 10.77
C ASP A 70 -16.55 8.60 10.62
N MET A 71 -15.60 8.15 11.44
CA MET A 71 -15.11 6.76 11.47
C MET A 71 -16.20 5.77 11.92
N LEU A 72 -17.33 6.29 12.42
CA LEU A 72 -18.53 5.57 12.82
C LEU A 72 -19.45 5.16 11.65
N VAL A 73 -19.20 5.58 10.40
CA VAL A 73 -20.01 5.17 9.23
C VAL A 73 -19.87 3.68 8.90
N PHE A 74 -18.77 3.04 9.30
CA PHE A 74 -18.59 1.58 9.16
C PHE A 74 -19.57 0.76 10.03
N PHE A 75 -20.19 1.37 11.05
CA PHE A 75 -21.18 0.73 11.92
C PHE A 75 -22.56 1.44 11.92
N SER A 76 -22.66 2.66 11.38
CA SER A 76 -23.92 3.43 11.40
C SER A 76 -24.99 2.89 10.45
N ASN A 77 -24.64 2.13 9.41
CA ASN A 77 -25.59 1.55 8.46
C ASN A 77 -25.24 0.07 8.21
N GLY A 78 -26.17 -0.84 8.52
CA GLY A 78 -25.98 -2.30 8.40
C GLY A 78 -25.53 -2.77 7.02
N LEU A 79 -25.83 -2.02 5.95
CA LEU A 79 -25.35 -2.29 4.59
C LEU A 79 -23.84 -2.06 4.41
N VAL A 80 -23.29 -1.00 5.01
CA VAL A 80 -21.86 -0.66 4.89
C VAL A 80 -21.02 -1.62 5.75
N GLY A 81 -21.51 -1.98 6.94
CA GLY A 81 -20.89 -3.00 7.79
C GLY A 81 -20.85 -4.38 7.10
N GLY A 82 -21.94 -4.76 6.43
CA GLY A 82 -21.99 -5.98 5.62
C GLY A 82 -20.98 -5.98 4.48
N LEU A 83 -20.94 -4.90 3.69
CA LEU A 83 -19.99 -4.75 2.58
C LEU A 83 -18.53 -4.71 3.05
N THR A 84 -18.24 -4.07 4.17
CA THR A 84 -16.88 -3.98 4.73
C THR A 84 -16.42 -5.32 5.29
N SER A 85 -17.30 -6.05 5.99
CA SER A 85 -17.03 -7.41 6.45
C SER A 85 -16.80 -8.36 5.27
N LEU A 86 -17.61 -8.27 4.21
CA LEU A 86 -17.42 -9.03 2.97
C LEU A 86 -16.11 -8.67 2.26
N ALA A 87 -15.75 -7.39 2.20
CA ALA A 87 -14.51 -6.93 1.61
C ALA A 87 -13.29 -7.43 2.41
N LEU A 88 -13.34 -7.39 3.74
CA LEU A 88 -12.30 -7.97 4.60
C LEU A 88 -12.19 -9.48 4.39
N LEU A 89 -13.32 -10.20 4.38
CA LEU A 89 -13.34 -11.63 4.11
C LEU A 89 -12.72 -11.94 2.74
N LEU A 90 -13.12 -11.23 1.68
CA LEU A 90 -12.58 -11.39 0.32
C LEU A 90 -11.13 -10.94 0.17
N LEU A 91 -10.64 -10.02 1.00
CA LEU A 91 -9.25 -9.56 0.98
C LEU A 91 -8.33 -10.56 1.70
N PHE A 92 -8.80 -11.13 2.82
CA PHE A 92 -8.07 -12.18 3.52
C PHE A 92 -8.19 -13.55 2.82
N TRP A 93 -9.24 -13.78 2.02
CA TRP A 93 -9.40 -15.02 1.25
C TRP A 93 -8.25 -15.35 0.28
N PRO A 94 -7.75 -14.42 -0.57
CA PRO A 94 -6.60 -14.67 -1.43
C PRO A 94 -5.30 -14.70 -0.63
N LEU A 95 -5.19 -13.98 0.49
CA LEU A 95 -4.00 -14.01 1.34
C LEU A 95 -3.85 -15.36 2.06
N ILE A 96 -4.97 -15.89 2.56
CA ILE A 96 -5.07 -17.24 3.13
C ILE A 96 -4.84 -18.26 2.02
N ARG A 97 -5.48 -18.16 0.84
CA ARG A 97 -5.26 -19.10 -0.28
C ARG A 97 -3.87 -19.01 -0.93
N ALA A 98 -3.22 -17.85 -0.90
CA ALA A 98 -1.88 -17.65 -1.44
C ALA A 98 -0.81 -18.09 -0.44
N GLY A 99 -0.97 -17.73 0.84
CA GLY A 99 -0.14 -18.24 1.93
C GLY A 99 -0.22 -19.76 2.04
N TRP A 100 -1.42 -20.34 1.88
CA TRP A 100 -1.61 -21.79 1.91
C TRP A 100 -1.02 -22.49 0.69
N ARG A 101 -1.02 -21.87 -0.51
CA ARG A 101 -0.32 -22.40 -1.70
C ARG A 101 1.19 -22.25 -1.64
N VAL A 102 1.71 -21.19 -1.04
CA VAL A 102 3.15 -21.00 -0.83
C VAL A 102 3.66 -21.99 0.24
N VAL A 103 2.84 -22.31 1.24
CA VAL A 103 3.19 -23.28 2.29
C VAL A 103 2.99 -24.74 1.85
N LEU A 104 2.02 -25.08 0.98
CA LEU A 104 1.83 -26.45 0.44
C LEU A 104 2.50 -26.72 -0.93
N GLY A 105 3.19 -25.75 -1.52
CA GLY A 105 3.80 -25.87 -2.86
C GLY A 105 5.32 -26.13 -2.87
N LYS A 106 5.90 -26.60 -1.76
CA LYS A 106 7.29 -27.07 -1.71
C LYS A 106 7.37 -28.43 -1.02
N SER A 107 6.93 -29.46 -1.73
CA SER A 107 7.55 -30.78 -1.70
C SER A 107 7.38 -31.46 -3.05
#